data_AF-A0A6H1WYE7-F1
#
_entry.id   AF-A0A6H1WYE7-F1
#
_cell.length_a   1.000
_cell.length_b   1.000
_cell.length_c   1.000
_cell.angle_alpha   90.00
_cell.angle_beta   90.00
_cell.angle_gamma   90.00
#
_symmetry.space_group_name_H-M   'P 1'
#
loop_
_entity.id
_entity.type
_entity.pdbx_description
1 polymer ?
#
loop_
_entity_poly.entity_id
_entity_poly.type
_entity_poly.pdbx_seq_one_letter_code
_entity_poly.pdbx_strand_id
1 'polypeptide(L)'
;MGEYLLTNTRYFLSKDRVIDAYENKEYIFAKNMTNLSKDHLQDEILSFAEYAIDNIVQTDDKHMSTVITLFLSADKVDPHLKKYIKKYKKRKSYKLGLRGYASTRLILFNNSTKELIYNKESRDVIKFYKEVLR
;
A
#
# COMPACT_ATOMS: atom_id res chain seq x y z
N MET A 1 -11.82 5.32 -2.12
CA MET A 1 -10.43 5.58 -1.74
C MET A 1 -10.43 6.05 -0.30
N GLY A 2 -9.65 5.41 0.56
CA GLY A 2 -9.39 5.88 1.92
C GLY A 2 -8.00 6.52 1.98
N GLU A 3 -7.82 7.51 2.84
CA GLU A 3 -6.55 8.20 3.04
C GLU A 3 -6.25 8.28 4.54
N TYR A 4 -4.98 8.05 4.89
CA TYR A 4 -4.45 8.17 6.24
C TYR A 4 -3.13 8.93 6.19
N LEU A 5 -3.02 10.00 6.99
CA LEU A 5 -1.82 10.80 7.13
C LEU A 5 -1.31 10.72 8.56
N LEU A 6 -0.08 10.26 8.75
CA LEU A 6 0.64 10.31 10.01
C LEU A 6 1.82 11.28 9.89
N THR A 7 1.73 12.40 10.60
CA THR A 7 2.82 13.38 10.69
C THR A 7 3.49 13.28 12.06
N ASN A 8 4.78 12.96 12.05
CA ASN A 8 5.61 12.98 13.25
C ASN A 8 6.48 14.24 13.24
N THR A 9 6.36 15.07 14.26
CA THR A 9 7.09 16.34 14.36
C THR A 9 7.99 16.34 15.59
N ARG A 10 9.28 16.65 15.40
CA ARG A 10 10.25 16.83 16.48
C ARG A 10 10.41 18.31 16.75
N TYR A 11 10.24 18.69 18.03
CA TYR A 11 10.32 20.06 18.49
C TYR A 11 11.58 20.30 19.33
N PHE A 12 12.12 21.52 19.32
CA PHE A 12 13.18 21.96 20.22
C PHE A 12 12.62 22.98 21.22
N LEU A 13 12.65 22.63 22.51
CA LEU A 13 12.21 23.47 23.64
C LEU A 13 10.70 23.80 23.69
N SER A 14 10.04 24.07 22.56
CA SER A 14 8.62 24.47 22.49
C SER A 14 7.95 24.01 21.19
N LYS A 15 6.62 23.92 21.17
CA LYS A 15 5.84 23.52 19.98
C LYS A 15 5.99 24.47 18.80
N ASP A 16 6.41 25.71 19.03
CA ASP A 16 6.60 26.72 17.98
C ASP A 16 7.99 26.60 17.30
N ARG A 17 8.82 25.66 17.76
CA ARG A 17 10.18 25.44 17.26
C ARG A 17 10.32 24.02 16.72
N VAL A 18 9.82 23.80 15.51
CA VAL A 18 9.97 22.52 14.79
C VAL A 18 11.42 22.37 14.32
N ILE A 19 12.09 21.30 14.75
CA ILE A 19 13.42 20.92 14.25
C ILE A 19 13.27 20.19 12.92
N ASP A 20 12.36 19.22 12.89
CA ASP A 20 12.18 18.31 11.77
C ASP A 20 10.77 17.70 11.82
N ALA A 21 10.20 17.38 10.66
CA ALA A 21 8.90 16.75 10.54
C ALA A 21 8.93 15.70 9.44
N TYR A 22 8.46 14.50 9.75
CA TYR A 22 8.39 13.38 8.83
C TYR A 22 6.95 12.95 8.62
N GLU A 23 6.51 12.96 7.37
CA GLU A 23 5.19 12.53 6.95
C GLU A 23 5.22 11.11 6.41
N ASN A 24 4.32 10.27 6.94
CA ASN A 24 4.01 8.95 6.43
C ASN A 24 2.55 8.96 5.96
N LYS A 25 2.34 8.81 4.66
CA LYS A 25 1.02 8.78 4.03
C LYS A 25 0.64 7.35 3.68
N GLU A 26 -0.62 7.00 3.81
CA GLU A 26 -1.19 5.76 3.30
C GLU A 26 -2.47 6.04 2.52
N TYR A 27 -2.53 5.52 1.30
CA TYR A 27 -3.72 5.57 0.46
C TYR A 27 -4.22 4.16 0.22
N ILE A 28 -5.50 3.91 0.53
CA ILE A 28 -6.12 2.60 0.41
C ILE A 28 -7.14 2.62 -0.73
N PHE A 29 -6.92 1.75 -1.70
CA PHE A 29 -7.81 1.49 -2.83
C PHE A 29 -8.40 0.10 -2.69
N ALA A 30 -9.72 0.02 -2.55
CA ALA A 30 -10.44 -1.24 -2.39
C ALA A 30 -11.24 -1.56 -3.67
N LYS A 31 -11.17 -2.80 -4.16
CA LYS A 31 -11.97 -3.27 -5.30
C LYS A 31 -12.47 -4.70 -5.04
N ASN A 32 -13.78 -4.90 -5.17
CA ASN A 32 -14.40 -6.23 -5.18
C ASN A 32 -14.65 -6.71 -6.62
N MET A 33 -14.49 -8.00 -6.88
CA MET A 33 -14.73 -8.59 -8.21
C MET A 33 -15.11 -10.06 -8.12
N THR A 34 -15.82 -10.59 -9.12
CA THR A 34 -16.20 -12.01 -9.11
C THR A 34 -15.03 -12.95 -9.41
N ASN A 35 -14.14 -12.55 -10.31
CA ASN A 35 -12.98 -13.33 -10.73
C ASN A 35 -11.75 -12.43 -10.85
N LEU A 36 -10.62 -12.90 -10.32
CA LEU A 36 -9.31 -12.27 -10.49
C LEU A 36 -8.36 -13.23 -11.19
N SER A 37 -8.04 -12.92 -12.45
CA SER A 37 -6.97 -13.57 -13.21
C SER A 37 -5.62 -12.91 -12.94
N LYS A 38 -4.54 -13.61 -13.28
CA LYS A 38 -3.20 -13.03 -13.24
C LYS A 38 -3.06 -11.82 -14.17
N ASP A 39 -3.56 -11.91 -15.40
CA ASP A 39 -3.42 -10.85 -16.40
C ASP A 39 -4.16 -9.57 -15.97
N HIS A 40 -5.39 -9.69 -15.46
CA HIS A 40 -6.14 -8.54 -14.92
C HIS A 40 -5.41 -7.88 -13.73
N LEU A 41 -4.77 -8.68 -12.86
CA LEU A 41 -3.93 -8.11 -11.79
C LEU A 41 -2.75 -7.32 -12.38
N GLN A 42 -2.05 -7.88 -13.35
CA GLN A 42 -0.83 -7.29 -13.90
C GLN A 42 -1.10 -6.05 -14.75
N ASP A 43 -2.04 -6.15 -15.68
CA ASP A 43 -2.22 -5.17 -16.74
C ASP A 43 -3.06 -3.97 -16.28
N GLU A 44 -3.98 -4.17 -15.34
CA GLU A 44 -4.87 -3.10 -14.87
C GLU A 44 -4.53 -2.67 -13.45
N ILE A 45 -4.55 -3.60 -12.49
CA ILE A 45 -4.50 -3.23 -11.06
C ILE A 45 -3.10 -2.74 -10.68
N LEU A 46 -2.05 -3.42 -11.13
CA LEU A 46 -0.69 -2.99 -10.87
C LEU A 46 -0.33 -1.73 -11.67
N SER A 47 -0.80 -1.59 -12.91
CA SER A 47 -0.66 -0.35 -13.68
C SER A 47 -1.30 0.84 -12.96
N PHE A 48 -2.48 0.64 -12.37
CA PHE A 48 -3.12 1.65 -11.52
C PHE A 48 -2.26 2.00 -10.29
N ALA A 49 -1.64 1.00 -9.63
CA ALA A 49 -0.77 1.26 -8.49
C ALA A 49 0.46 2.10 -8.86
N GLU A 50 1.03 1.86 -10.04
CA GLU A 50 2.14 2.64 -10.58
C GLU A 50 1.68 4.07 -10.89
N TYR A 51 0.54 4.23 -11.56
CA TYR A 51 -0.08 5.53 -11.78
C TYR A 51 -0.32 6.28 -10.46
N ALA A 52 -0.85 5.62 -9.43
CA ALA A 52 -1.07 6.21 -8.12
C ALA A 52 0.24 6.65 -7.45
N ILE A 53 1.30 5.84 -7.52
CA ILE A 53 2.63 6.23 -7.03
C ILE A 53 3.16 7.48 -7.74
N ASP A 54 2.89 7.60 -9.04
CA ASP A 54 3.44 8.69 -9.86
C ASP A 54 2.64 9.99 -9.74
N ASN A 55 1.34 9.91 -9.47
CA ASN A 55 0.44 11.07 -9.53
C ASN A 55 -0.12 11.51 -8.17
N ILE A 56 -0.15 10.63 -7.16
CA ILE A 56 -0.73 10.93 -5.84
C ILE A 56 0.37 11.22 -4.82
N VAL A 57 1.54 10.61 -4.96
CA VAL A 57 2.63 10.78 -3.99
C VAL A 57 3.26 12.16 -4.14
N GLN A 58 3.10 12.98 -3.10
CA GLN A 58 3.73 14.28 -2.99
C GLN A 58 5.06 14.17 -2.24
N THR A 59 6.13 14.69 -2.83
CA THR A 59 7.52 14.55 -2.33
C THR A 59 8.10 15.89 -1.93
N ASP A 60 7.44 16.54 -0.97
CA ASP A 60 7.99 17.72 -0.28
C ASP A 60 9.15 17.33 0.64
N ASP A 61 9.72 18.32 1.34
CA ASP A 61 10.89 18.10 2.18
C ASP A 61 10.56 17.36 3.50
N LYS A 62 9.28 17.12 3.81
CA LYS A 62 8.82 16.34 4.98
C LYS A 62 8.45 14.91 4.60
N HIS A 63 8.29 14.61 3.32
CA HIS A 63 7.90 13.29 2.84
C HIS A 63 8.95 12.22 3.20
N MET A 64 8.55 11.31 4.09
CA MET A 64 9.38 10.17 4.49
C MET A 64 8.93 8.88 3.81
N SER A 65 7.63 8.60 3.86
CA SER A 65 7.09 7.47 3.10
C SER A 65 5.64 7.67 2.66
N THR A 66 5.30 7.06 1.53
CA THR A 66 3.91 6.89 1.13
C THR A 66 3.65 5.42 0.81
N VAL A 67 2.58 4.85 1.36
CA VAL A 67 2.16 3.49 1.07
C VAL A 67 0.89 3.53 0.23
N ILE A 68 0.92 2.90 -0.94
CA ILE A 68 -0.27 2.64 -1.74
C ILE A 68 -0.74 1.22 -1.43
N THR A 69 -1.86 1.09 -0.74
CA THR A 69 -2.48 -0.18 -0.40
C THR A 69 -3.58 -0.51 -1.40
N LEU A 70 -3.39 -1.59 -2.15
CA LEU A 70 -4.42 -2.21 -2.97
C LEU A 70 -5.05 -3.35 -2.17
N PHE A 71 -6.29 -3.15 -1.76
CA PHE A 71 -7.11 -4.17 -1.13
C PHE A 71 -8.09 -4.74 -2.17
N LEU A 72 -7.95 -6.01 -2.49
CA LEU A 72 -8.78 -6.71 -3.46
C LEU A 72 -9.60 -7.77 -2.76
N SER A 73 -10.85 -7.96 -3.16
CA SER A 73 -11.64 -9.13 -2.78
C SER A 73 -12.19 -9.81 -4.01
N ALA A 74 -12.14 -11.16 -4.03
CA ALA A 74 -12.71 -11.93 -5.13
C ALA A 74 -13.23 -13.31 -4.74
N ASP A 75 -14.27 -13.77 -5.43
CA ASP A 75 -14.85 -15.11 -5.21
C ASP A 75 -14.00 -16.20 -5.86
N LYS A 76 -13.55 -15.96 -7.09
CA LYS A 76 -12.65 -16.84 -7.85
C LYS A 76 -11.28 -16.20 -8.01
N VAL A 77 -10.25 -16.93 -7.63
CA VAL A 77 -8.85 -16.47 -7.65
C VAL A 77 -8.01 -17.48 -8.41
N ASP A 78 -7.27 -17.02 -9.41
CA ASP A 78 -6.30 -17.83 -10.14
C ASP A 78 -5.27 -18.44 -9.17
N PRO A 79 -5.05 -19.78 -9.19
CA PRO A 79 -4.10 -20.46 -8.28
C PRO A 79 -2.67 -19.91 -8.30
N HIS A 80 -2.22 -19.34 -9.43
CA HIS A 80 -0.88 -18.78 -9.56
C HIS A 80 -0.71 -17.42 -8.87
N LEU A 81 -1.81 -16.71 -8.60
CA LEU A 81 -1.78 -15.39 -7.96
C LEU A 81 -1.15 -15.42 -6.58
N LYS A 82 -1.39 -16.47 -5.78
CA LYS A 82 -0.81 -16.58 -4.44
C LYS A 82 0.70 -16.51 -4.44
N LYS A 83 1.35 -17.22 -5.38
CA LYS A 83 2.81 -17.21 -5.54
C LYS A 83 3.30 -15.86 -6.09
N TYR A 84 2.56 -15.28 -7.03
CA TYR A 84 2.88 -14.00 -7.63
C TYR A 84 2.81 -12.85 -6.61
N ILE A 85 1.68 -12.70 -5.92
CA ILE A 85 1.43 -11.66 -4.90
C ILE A 85 2.48 -11.74 -3.78
N LYS A 86 2.80 -12.93 -3.28
CA LYS A 86 3.83 -13.09 -2.22
C LYS A 86 5.22 -12.58 -2.65
N LYS A 87 5.55 -12.66 -3.94
CA LYS A 87 6.82 -12.19 -4.50
C LYS A 87 6.80 -10.74 -4.97
N TYR A 88 5.61 -10.16 -5.14
CA TYR A 88 5.46 -8.80 -5.63
C TYR A 88 6.08 -7.78 -4.68
N LYS A 89 6.99 -6.96 -5.21
CA LYS A 89 7.64 -5.88 -4.49
C LYS A 89 7.79 -4.69 -5.43
N LYS A 90 7.12 -3.59 -5.11
CA LYS A 90 7.29 -2.30 -5.78
C LYS A 90 7.64 -1.26 -4.73
N ARG A 91 8.77 -0.59 -4.94
CA ARG A 91 9.22 0.54 -4.16
C ARG A 91 9.86 1.54 -5.11
N LYS A 92 9.49 2.82 -4.98
CA LYS A 92 10.08 3.95 -5.71
C LYS A 92 10.73 4.87 -4.69
N SER A 93 12.05 5.01 -4.75
CA SER A 93 12.77 5.98 -3.91
C SER A 93 12.88 7.31 -4.63
N TYR A 94 12.74 8.42 -3.91
CA TYR A 94 12.83 9.75 -4.49
C TYR A 94 14.14 10.42 -4.08
N LYS A 95 14.81 11.08 -5.05
CA LYS A 95 16.16 11.68 -4.88
C LYS A 95 17.15 10.72 -4.18
N LEU A 96 17.29 9.51 -4.70
CA LEU A 96 18.15 8.46 -4.13
C LEU A 96 17.82 8.11 -2.66
N GLY A 97 16.58 8.35 -2.21
CA GLY A 97 16.12 8.11 -0.85
C GLY A 97 16.15 9.34 0.06
N LEU A 98 16.74 10.45 -0.39
CA LEU A 98 16.78 11.71 0.38
C LEU A 98 15.40 12.36 0.53
N ARG A 99 14.43 12.00 -0.33
CA ARG A 99 13.02 12.44 -0.25
C ARG A 99 12.07 11.28 0.03
N GLY A 100 12.54 10.33 0.82
CA GLY A 100 11.76 9.17 1.20
C GLY A 100 11.49 8.21 0.04
N TYR A 101 10.46 7.39 0.21
CA TYR A 101 10.06 6.38 -0.77
C TYR A 101 8.54 6.17 -0.80
N ALA A 102 8.04 5.68 -1.92
CA ALA A 102 6.71 5.09 -2.02
C ALA A 102 6.81 3.58 -2.15
N SER A 103 5.88 2.82 -1.55
CA SER A 103 5.78 1.37 -1.74
C SER A 103 4.34 0.89 -1.90
N THR A 104 4.19 -0.31 -2.45
CA THR A 104 2.87 -0.92 -2.68
C THR A 104 2.61 -2.08 -1.72
N ARG A 105 1.51 -1.98 -0.98
CA ARG A 105 0.89 -3.11 -0.27
C ARG A 105 -0.15 -3.73 -1.20
N LEU A 106 -0.08 -5.04 -1.39
CA LEU A 106 -1.05 -5.79 -2.17
C LEU A 106 -1.66 -6.86 -1.28
N ILE A 107 -2.96 -6.74 -1.04
CA ILE A 107 -3.76 -7.63 -0.19
C ILE A 107 -4.93 -8.13 -1.03
N LEU A 108 -5.11 -9.44 -1.06
CA LEU A 108 -6.20 -10.12 -1.73
C LEU A 108 -6.94 -11.00 -0.73
N PHE A 109 -8.24 -10.76 -0.57
CA PHE A 109 -9.14 -11.61 0.18
C PHE A 109 -9.93 -12.51 -0.77
N ASN A 110 -9.76 -13.82 -0.63
CA ASN A 110 -10.58 -14.79 -1.35
C ASN A 110 -11.89 -15.00 -0.56
N ASN A 111 -13.01 -14.52 -1.11
CA ASN A 111 -14.31 -14.57 -0.44
C ASN A 111 -14.81 -16.01 -0.22
N SER A 112 -14.44 -16.94 -1.12
CA SER A 112 -14.86 -18.34 -1.09
C SER A 112 -14.08 -19.15 -0.05
N THR A 113 -12.77 -18.95 0.04
CA THR A 113 -11.91 -19.70 0.98
C THR A 113 -11.64 -18.97 2.29
N LYS A 114 -12.05 -17.69 2.38
CA LYS A 114 -11.70 -16.75 3.46
C LYS A 114 -10.19 -16.58 3.66
N GLU A 115 -9.40 -16.88 2.62
CA GLU A 115 -7.94 -16.74 2.67
C GLU A 115 -7.51 -15.30 2.38
N LEU A 116 -6.60 -14.77 3.20
CA LEU A 116 -5.86 -13.54 2.91
C LEU A 116 -4.49 -13.86 2.28
N ILE A 117 -4.30 -13.39 1.06
CA ILE A 117 -3.07 -13.50 0.27
C ILE A 117 -2.45 -12.10 0.18
N TYR A 118 -1.17 -11.96 0.51
CA TYR A 118 -0.55 -10.64 0.60
C TYR A 118 0.96 -10.66 0.35
N ASN A 119 1.49 -9.52 -0.07
CA ASN A 119 2.93 -9.33 -0.29
C ASN A 119 3.67 -8.95 1.01
N LYS A 120 5.01 -8.96 0.98
CA LYS A 120 5.84 -8.69 2.17
C LYS A 120 5.56 -7.32 2.82
N GLU A 121 5.31 -6.28 2.02
CA GLU A 121 5.05 -4.92 2.53
C GLU A 121 3.75 -4.82 3.35
N SER A 122 2.84 -5.80 3.21
CA SER A 122 1.55 -5.83 3.90
C SER A 122 1.58 -6.55 5.25
N ARG A 123 2.75 -7.08 5.66
CA ARG A 123 2.88 -7.95 6.83
C ARG A 123 2.41 -7.28 8.13
N ASP A 124 2.70 -6.00 8.30
CA ASP A 124 2.43 -5.30 9.56
C ASP A 124 0.95 -4.97 9.74
N VAL A 125 0.19 -4.89 8.65
CA VAL A 125 -1.25 -4.59 8.67
C VAL A 125 -2.13 -5.84 8.60
N ILE A 126 -1.58 -6.99 8.22
CA ILE A 126 -2.41 -8.17 7.92
C ILE A 126 -3.17 -8.71 9.14
N LYS A 127 -2.63 -8.52 10.35
CA LYS A 127 -3.30 -8.96 11.58
C LYS A 127 -4.65 -8.25 11.75
N PHE A 128 -4.68 -6.93 11.50
CA PHE A 128 -5.91 -6.15 11.53
C PHE A 128 -6.94 -6.67 10.52
N TYR A 129 -6.54 -6.87 9.25
CA TYR A 129 -7.46 -7.39 8.24
C TYR A 129 -8.01 -8.79 8.60
N LYS A 130 -7.20 -9.66 9.20
CA LYS A 130 -7.65 -10.98 9.68
C LYS A 130 -8.66 -10.90 10.82
N GLU A 131 -8.60 -9.87 11.66
CA GLU A 131 -9.52 -9.69 12.78
C GLU A 131 -10.87 -9.12 12.31
N VAL A 132 -10.85 -8.21 11.34
CA VAL A 132 -12.05 -7.54 10.81
C VAL A 132 -12.81 -8.39 9.78
N LEU A 133 -12.12 -9.17 8.96
CA LEU A 133 -12.71 -9.95 7.86
C LEU A 133 -13.07 -11.39 8.24
N ARG A 134 -13.24 -11.67 9.53
CA ARG A 134 -13.62 -12.99 10.05
C ARG A 134 -14.94 -13.49 9.47
#